data_AF-A0A1R1LKD8-F1
#
_entry.id   AF-A0A1R1LKD8-F1
#
_cell.length_a   1.000
_cell.length_b   1.000
_cell.length_c   1.000
_cell.angle_alpha   90.00
_cell.angle_beta   90.00
_cell.angle_gamma   90.00
#
_symmetry.space_group_name_H-M   'P 1'
#
loop_
_entity.id
_entity.type
_entity.pdbx_description
1 polymer ?
#
loop_
_entity_poly.entity_id
_entity_poly.type
_entity_poly.pdbx_seq_one_letter_code
_entity_poly.pdbx_strand_id
1 'polypeptide(L)'
;MIFHDLKQGNTTIWVIPELVEHITPSWFDLNWWNNHGQQVNSAPGRGESYFLRYQSWSMVWRHYKRGGMAARVSQDRYLWTGLENNRAYAELMLTRQLLDMNLPVPRPLAGQIIREGLYYRADLITERLAGARSLADMLGAKEELPWAGIGATIARFHQVGLDHVDLNIRNILCNQANEVFLIDFDRCRMRDPALQWQQGNLARLKRSLNKLFPEQDHDQHWQQLVTAYTDKAP
;
A
#
# COMPACT_ATOMS: atom_id res chain seq x y z
N MET A 1 15.33 -7.46 -6.48
CA MET A 1 14.30 -8.50 -6.78
C MET A 1 14.05 -8.60 -8.29
N ILE A 2 13.51 -9.68 -8.87
CA ILE A 2 13.04 -9.75 -10.29
C ILE A 2 11.63 -10.33 -10.30
N PHE A 3 10.76 -9.94 -11.25
CA PHE A 3 9.44 -10.56 -11.44
C PHE A 3 9.43 -11.40 -12.72
N HIS A 4 8.70 -12.52 -12.68
CA HIS A 4 8.41 -13.35 -13.84
C HIS A 4 7.03 -13.03 -14.42
N ASP A 5 6.94 -13.00 -15.73
CA ASP A 5 5.71 -12.75 -16.48
C ASP A 5 5.03 -14.07 -16.84
N LEU A 6 3.87 -14.33 -16.26
CA LEU A 6 3.02 -15.47 -16.62
C LEU A 6 1.84 -14.96 -17.44
N LYS A 7 1.66 -15.48 -18.66
CA LYS A 7 0.58 -15.08 -19.57
C LYS A 7 -0.37 -16.24 -19.80
N GLN A 8 -1.66 -15.99 -19.60
CA GLN A 8 -2.74 -16.96 -19.86
C GLN A 8 -3.94 -16.23 -20.47
N GLY A 9 -4.19 -16.42 -21.76
CA GLY A 9 -5.26 -15.73 -22.48
C GLY A 9 -5.10 -14.20 -22.41
N ASN A 10 -6.09 -13.52 -21.84
CA ASN A 10 -6.10 -12.08 -21.64
C ASN A 10 -5.49 -11.63 -20.30
N THR A 11 -4.95 -12.57 -19.52
CA THR A 11 -4.40 -12.33 -18.19
C THR A 11 -2.87 -12.29 -18.25
N THR A 12 -2.27 -11.32 -17.56
CA THR A 12 -0.84 -11.28 -17.29
C THR A 12 -0.64 -11.17 -15.78
N ILE A 13 0.23 -12.02 -15.24
CA ILE A 13 0.62 -12.02 -13.83
C ILE A 13 2.12 -11.73 -13.76
N TRP A 14 2.50 -10.80 -12.90
CA TRP A 14 3.88 -10.57 -12.48
C TRP A 14 4.05 -11.17 -11.11
N VAL A 15 5.04 -12.03 -10.91
CA VAL A 15 5.22 -12.75 -9.64
C VAL A 15 6.69 -12.93 -9.31
N ILE A 16 7.03 -12.91 -8.01
CA ILE A 16 8.38 -13.23 -7.55
C ILE A 16 8.76 -14.69 -7.85
N PRO A 17 10.06 -15.02 -8.04
CA PRO A 17 10.51 -16.37 -8.39
C PRO A 17 9.99 -17.45 -7.45
N GLU A 18 9.93 -17.13 -6.14
CA GLU A 18 9.55 -18.07 -5.09
C GLU A 18 8.07 -18.48 -5.12
N LEU A 19 7.23 -17.78 -5.89
CA LEU A 19 5.80 -18.06 -6.02
C LEU A 19 5.40 -18.51 -7.43
N VAL A 20 6.33 -18.58 -8.39
CA VAL A 20 6.04 -18.89 -9.81
C VAL A 20 5.31 -20.23 -9.97
N GLU A 21 5.75 -21.27 -9.25
CA GLU A 21 5.16 -22.62 -9.37
C GLU A 21 3.83 -22.78 -8.61
N HIS A 22 3.44 -21.80 -7.80
CA HIS A 22 2.27 -21.86 -6.92
C HIS A 22 1.14 -20.94 -7.37
N ILE A 23 1.47 -19.78 -7.91
CA ILE A 23 0.47 -18.78 -8.27
C ILE A 23 -0.33 -19.22 -9.49
N THR A 24 -1.64 -19.04 -9.42
CA THR A 24 -2.55 -19.24 -10.57
C THR A 24 -3.48 -18.03 -10.67
N PRO A 25 -4.16 -17.81 -11.81
CA PRO A 25 -5.15 -16.73 -11.91
C PRO A 25 -6.24 -16.81 -10.82
N SER A 26 -6.53 -18.00 -10.30
CA SER A 26 -7.53 -18.20 -9.23
C SER A 26 -7.13 -17.59 -7.88
N TRP A 27 -5.85 -17.23 -7.68
CA TRP A 27 -5.43 -16.47 -6.50
C TRP A 27 -6.04 -15.06 -6.44
N PHE A 28 -6.59 -14.58 -7.56
CA PHE A 28 -7.28 -13.30 -7.67
C PHE A 28 -8.82 -13.49 -7.71
N ASP A 29 -9.31 -14.61 -7.16
CA ASP A 29 -10.73 -14.90 -6.96
C ASP A 29 -11.00 -15.28 -5.50
N LEU A 30 -11.84 -14.49 -4.83
CA LEU A 30 -12.19 -14.70 -3.43
C LEU A 30 -12.88 -16.05 -3.19
N ASN A 31 -13.69 -16.53 -4.14
CA ASN A 31 -14.37 -17.81 -4.02
C ASN A 31 -13.38 -18.97 -3.99
N TRP A 32 -12.28 -18.87 -4.75
CA TRP A 32 -11.24 -19.87 -4.72
C TRP A 32 -10.61 -19.99 -3.32
N TRP A 33 -10.27 -18.87 -2.67
CA TRP A 33 -9.71 -18.87 -1.32
C TRP A 33 -10.69 -19.41 -0.27
N ASN A 34 -11.96 -18.98 -0.34
CA ASN A 34 -13.01 -19.46 0.56
C ASN A 34 -13.19 -20.98 0.45
N ASN A 35 -13.17 -21.53 -0.77
CA ASN A 35 -13.36 -22.96 -1.02
C ASN A 35 -12.13 -23.81 -0.67
N HIS A 36 -10.94 -23.23 -0.58
CA HIS A 36 -9.70 -23.94 -0.22
C HIS A 36 -9.36 -23.85 1.28
N GLY A 37 -10.32 -23.44 2.12
CA GLY A 37 -10.22 -23.49 3.58
C GLY A 37 -9.18 -22.52 4.18
N GLN A 38 -8.77 -21.52 3.43
CA GLN A 38 -7.76 -20.55 3.89
C GLN A 38 -8.47 -19.38 4.57
N GLN A 39 -7.96 -18.93 5.71
CA GLN A 39 -8.57 -17.84 6.48
C GLN A 39 -8.53 -16.54 5.69
N VAL A 40 -9.64 -16.22 5.02
CA VAL A 40 -9.84 -14.91 4.41
C VAL A 40 -10.51 -13.99 5.43
N ASN A 41 -9.74 -13.06 5.98
CA ASN A 41 -10.28 -11.98 6.79
C ASN A 41 -10.27 -10.69 5.97
N SER A 42 -11.36 -9.93 6.01
CA SER A 42 -11.36 -8.59 5.45
C SER A 42 -10.37 -7.71 6.22
N ALA A 43 -9.56 -6.94 5.50
CA ALA A 43 -8.73 -5.93 6.14
C ALA A 43 -9.64 -4.76 6.57
N PRO A 44 -9.58 -4.31 7.85
CA PRO A 44 -10.43 -3.22 8.32
C PRO A 44 -10.26 -1.94 7.49
N GLY A 45 -11.39 -1.34 7.09
CA GLY A 45 -11.43 0.05 6.58
C GLY A 45 -10.75 0.33 5.23
N ARG A 46 -10.38 -0.70 4.45
CA ARG A 46 -9.82 -0.55 3.09
C ARG A 46 -10.80 -1.09 2.05
N GLY A 47 -10.91 -0.42 0.90
CA GLY A 47 -11.56 -1.02 -0.27
C GLY A 47 -10.99 -2.42 -0.51
N GLU A 48 -11.88 -3.40 -0.62
CA GLU A 48 -11.65 -4.84 -0.85
C GLU A 48 -10.19 -5.32 -0.76
N SER A 49 -9.67 -5.29 0.45
CA SER A 49 -8.37 -5.89 0.79
C SER A 49 -8.62 -7.10 1.67
N TYR A 50 -7.95 -8.21 1.37
CA TYR A 50 -8.13 -9.51 2.00
C TYR A 50 -6.81 -10.04 2.53
N PHE A 51 -6.81 -10.50 3.78
CA PHE A 51 -5.69 -11.27 4.30
C PHE A 51 -5.77 -12.70 3.77
N LEU A 52 -4.69 -13.19 3.17
CA LEU A 52 -4.59 -14.52 2.59
C LEU A 52 -3.46 -15.29 3.26
N ARG A 53 -3.58 -16.61 3.35
CA ARG A 53 -2.53 -17.46 3.91
C ARG A 53 -2.38 -18.77 3.15
N TYR A 54 -1.36 -18.85 2.31
CA TYR A 54 -1.02 -20.03 1.52
C TYR A 54 0.28 -20.66 2.02
N GLN A 55 0.22 -21.86 2.60
CA GLN A 55 1.38 -22.52 3.23
C GLN A 55 2.07 -21.60 4.26
N SER A 56 3.36 -21.30 4.07
CA SER A 56 4.14 -20.36 4.90
C SER A 56 3.91 -18.89 4.53
N TRP A 57 3.27 -18.58 3.40
CA TRP A 57 3.06 -17.23 2.93
C TRP A 57 1.86 -16.58 3.62
N SER A 58 2.09 -15.44 4.27
CA SER A 58 1.05 -14.56 4.78
C SER A 58 0.99 -13.32 3.90
N MET A 59 -0.17 -13.02 3.34
CA MET A 59 -0.29 -12.05 2.25
C MET A 59 -1.48 -11.10 2.44
N VAL A 60 -1.44 -9.97 1.75
CA VAL A 60 -2.53 -9.04 1.58
C VAL A 60 -2.83 -8.97 0.09
N TRP A 61 -4.03 -9.35 -0.31
CA TRP A 61 -4.53 -9.12 -1.66
C TRP A 61 -5.42 -7.89 -1.67
N ARG A 62 -5.22 -7.01 -2.66
CA ARG A 62 -6.08 -5.86 -2.93
C ARG A 62 -6.51 -5.88 -4.39
N HIS A 63 -7.82 -5.72 -4.58
CA HIS A 63 -8.41 -5.50 -5.89
C HIS A 63 -8.55 -3.99 -6.19
N TYR A 64 -8.07 -3.52 -7.34
CA TYR A 64 -8.15 -2.09 -7.67
C TYR A 64 -9.53 -1.71 -8.19
N LYS A 65 -10.24 -0.87 -7.42
CA LYS A 65 -11.49 -0.24 -7.86
C LYS A 65 -11.30 1.22 -8.27
N ARG A 66 -12.14 1.68 -9.19
CA ARG A 66 -12.27 3.11 -9.52
C ARG A 66 -12.98 3.84 -8.36
N GLY A 67 -12.37 4.92 -7.88
CA GLY A 67 -13.00 5.87 -6.95
C GLY A 67 -13.53 7.13 -7.65
N GLY A 68 -14.29 7.96 -6.94
CA GLY A 68 -14.78 9.26 -7.43
C GLY A 68 -15.93 9.17 -8.44
N MET A 69 -16.18 10.25 -9.20
CA MET A 69 -17.29 10.31 -10.18
C MET A 69 -17.18 9.24 -11.29
N ALA A 70 -15.96 8.76 -11.59
CA ALA A 70 -15.72 7.67 -12.54
C ALA A 70 -16.29 6.30 -12.06
N ALA A 71 -16.47 6.12 -10.74
CA ALA A 71 -17.11 4.94 -10.16
C ALA A 71 -18.62 4.86 -10.47
N ARG A 72 -19.25 5.97 -10.89
CA ARG A 72 -20.65 5.99 -11.32
C ARG A 72 -20.85 5.46 -12.75
N VAL A 73 -19.78 5.33 -13.53
CA VAL A 73 -19.81 4.83 -14.92
C VAL A 73 -19.24 3.41 -15.02
N SER A 74 -18.16 3.11 -14.29
CA SER A 74 -17.70 1.72 -14.08
C SER A 74 -16.78 1.66 -12.86
N GLN A 75 -17.04 0.75 -11.94
CA GLN A 75 -16.25 0.58 -10.71
C GLN A 75 -14.97 -0.25 -10.92
N ASP A 76 -14.86 -0.96 -12.05
CA ASP A 76 -13.91 -2.08 -12.22
C ASP A 76 -13.27 -2.15 -13.62
N ARG A 77 -13.19 -1.03 -14.35
CA ARG A 77 -12.63 -1.04 -15.73
C ARG A 77 -11.79 0.17 -16.02
N TYR A 78 -10.47 0.04 -16.04
CA TYR A 78 -9.55 1.11 -16.42
C TYR A 78 -9.28 1.12 -17.93
N LEU A 79 -9.11 2.29 -18.56
CA LEU A 79 -8.76 2.34 -19.99
C LEU A 79 -7.33 1.83 -20.18
N TRP A 80 -7.14 0.93 -21.12
CA TRP A 80 -5.83 0.42 -21.48
C TRP A 80 -5.07 1.43 -22.35
N THR A 81 -4.00 2.01 -21.80
CA THR A 81 -3.12 2.96 -22.50
C THR A 81 -1.66 2.48 -22.52
N GLY A 82 -1.42 1.20 -22.27
CA GLY A 82 -0.08 0.59 -22.17
C GLY A 82 0.22 0.03 -20.79
N LEU A 83 1.26 -0.80 -20.71
CA LEU A 83 1.65 -1.52 -19.49
C LEU A 83 2.13 -0.58 -18.38
N GLU A 84 2.92 0.43 -18.71
CA GLU A 84 3.49 1.39 -17.74
C GLU A 84 2.41 2.29 -17.11
N ASN A 85 1.28 2.47 -17.79
CA ASN A 85 0.12 3.20 -17.29
C ASN A 85 -0.83 2.32 -16.45
N ASN A 86 -0.47 1.07 -16.21
CA ASN A 86 -1.23 0.15 -15.39
C ASN A 86 -0.95 0.39 -13.91
N ARG A 87 -2.00 0.62 -13.11
CA ARG A 87 -1.86 0.96 -11.68
C ARG A 87 -1.16 -0.14 -10.87
N ALA A 88 -1.56 -1.40 -11.05
CA ALA A 88 -0.96 -2.52 -10.33
C ALA A 88 0.50 -2.71 -10.73
N TYR A 89 0.83 -2.64 -12.02
CA TYR A 89 2.21 -2.74 -12.49
C TYR A 89 3.08 -1.60 -11.94
N ALA A 90 2.62 -0.35 -12.08
CA ALA A 90 3.34 0.82 -11.61
C ALA A 90 3.59 0.76 -10.10
N GLU A 91 2.58 0.38 -9.31
CA GLU A 91 2.73 0.22 -7.87
C GLU A 91 3.62 -0.96 -7.48
N LEU A 92 3.51 -2.09 -8.18
CA LEU A 92 4.37 -3.26 -7.95
C LEU A 92 5.85 -2.89 -8.18
N MET A 93 6.15 -2.20 -9.29
CA MET A 93 7.51 -1.75 -9.61
C MET A 93 8.00 -0.68 -8.63
N LEU A 94 7.16 0.30 -8.27
CA LEU A 94 7.51 1.32 -7.28
C LEU A 94 7.82 0.70 -5.92
N THR A 95 6.96 -0.22 -5.45
CA THR A 95 7.16 -0.90 -4.16
C THR A 95 8.44 -1.72 -4.18
N ARG A 96 8.75 -2.41 -5.29
CA ARG A 96 10.03 -3.10 -5.46
C ARG A 96 11.21 -2.12 -5.38
N GLN A 97 11.13 -0.99 -6.08
CA GLN A 97 12.19 0.02 -6.06
C GLN A 97 12.44 0.54 -4.63
N LEU A 98 11.37 0.84 -3.88
CA LEU A 98 11.47 1.29 -2.48
C LEU A 98 12.07 0.20 -1.58
N LEU A 99 11.69 -1.06 -1.80
CA LEU A 99 12.28 -2.20 -1.09
C LEU A 99 13.77 -2.36 -1.38
N ASP A 100 14.18 -2.27 -2.65
CA ASP A 100 15.58 -2.32 -3.08
C ASP A 100 16.40 -1.13 -2.48
N MET A 101 15.74 -0.03 -2.08
CA MET A 101 16.32 1.09 -1.32
C MET A 101 16.31 0.90 0.21
N ASN A 102 15.96 -0.29 0.71
CA ASN A 102 15.82 -0.60 2.14
C ASN A 102 14.81 0.29 2.90
N LEU A 103 13.76 0.74 2.21
CA LEU A 103 12.65 1.45 2.84
C LEU A 103 11.63 0.47 3.42
N PRO A 104 10.98 0.82 4.54
CA PRO A 104 10.04 -0.08 5.21
C PRO A 104 8.70 -0.10 4.46
N VAL A 105 8.64 -0.99 3.46
CA VAL A 105 7.46 -1.28 2.65
C VAL A 105 7.15 -2.77 2.73
N PRO A 106 5.89 -3.20 2.57
CA PRO A 106 5.57 -4.61 2.44
C PRO A 106 6.20 -5.15 1.16
N ARG A 107 6.79 -6.35 1.24
CA ARG A 107 7.39 -7.01 0.08
C ARG A 107 6.30 -7.21 -1.00
N PRO A 108 6.48 -6.70 -2.23
CA PRO A 108 5.57 -7.01 -3.32
C PRO A 108 5.77 -8.47 -3.74
N LEU A 109 4.67 -9.24 -3.86
CA LEU A 109 4.72 -10.67 -4.17
C LEU A 109 4.22 -10.95 -5.58
N ALA A 110 3.07 -10.37 -5.94
CA ALA A 110 2.50 -10.52 -7.27
C ALA A 110 1.59 -9.35 -7.65
N GLY A 111 1.37 -9.16 -8.94
CA GLY A 111 0.31 -8.33 -9.49
C GLY A 111 -0.33 -9.01 -10.69
N GLN A 112 -1.60 -8.72 -10.95
CA GLN A 112 -2.32 -9.25 -12.10
C GLN A 112 -2.95 -8.11 -12.90
N ILE A 113 -3.04 -8.33 -14.20
CA ILE A 113 -3.96 -7.61 -15.07
C ILE A 113 -4.80 -8.57 -15.90
N ILE A 114 -6.07 -8.24 -16.06
CA ILE A 114 -6.99 -8.93 -16.97
C ILE A 114 -7.45 -7.91 -18.00
N ARG A 115 -7.11 -8.12 -19.27
CA ARG A 115 -7.48 -7.22 -20.38
C ARG A 115 -8.84 -7.60 -20.97
N GLU A 116 -9.75 -6.64 -21.05
CA GLU A 116 -11.10 -6.81 -21.61
C GLU A 116 -11.36 -5.73 -22.67
N GLY A 117 -10.96 -6.01 -23.91
CA GLY A 117 -11.04 -5.06 -25.01
C GLY A 117 -10.23 -3.79 -24.73
N LEU A 118 -10.90 -2.64 -24.62
CA LEU A 118 -10.28 -1.36 -24.29
C LEU A 118 -10.06 -1.15 -22.79
N TYR A 119 -10.49 -2.09 -21.96
CA TYR A 119 -10.45 -1.98 -20.51
C TYR A 119 -9.51 -3.00 -19.86
N TYR A 120 -9.16 -2.76 -18.60
CA TYR A 120 -8.48 -3.75 -17.77
C TYR A 120 -8.98 -3.73 -16.32
N ARG A 121 -8.83 -4.88 -15.66
CA ARG A 121 -8.90 -5.10 -14.22
C ARG A 121 -7.51 -5.38 -13.68
N ALA A 122 -7.28 -5.07 -12.41
CA ALA A 122 -5.97 -5.21 -11.83
C ALA A 122 -6.02 -5.54 -10.34
N ASP A 123 -5.00 -6.26 -9.89
CA ASP A 123 -4.88 -6.76 -8.54
C ASP A 123 -3.42 -6.71 -8.08
N LEU A 124 -3.21 -6.58 -6.78
CA LEU A 124 -1.90 -6.59 -6.15
C LEU A 124 -1.91 -7.51 -4.93
N ILE A 125 -0.85 -8.32 -4.80
CA ILE A 125 -0.57 -9.13 -3.63
C ILE A 125 0.76 -8.67 -3.03
N THR A 126 0.75 -8.30 -1.76
CA THR A 126 1.94 -7.98 -0.97
C THR A 126 2.05 -8.92 0.23
N GLU A 127 3.24 -8.99 0.81
CA GLU A 127 3.45 -9.72 2.05
C GLU A 127 2.72 -9.03 3.21
N ARG A 128 2.08 -9.82 4.06
CA ARG A 128 1.43 -9.33 5.27
C ARG A 128 2.50 -9.09 6.33
N LEU A 129 2.64 -7.83 6.72
CA LEU A 129 3.49 -7.43 7.84
C LEU A 129 2.93 -8.01 9.15
N ALA A 130 3.67 -8.90 9.78
CA ALA A 130 3.25 -9.60 10.99
C ALA A 130 3.03 -8.62 12.16
N GLY A 131 1.89 -8.75 12.83
CA GLY A 131 1.54 -7.89 13.96
C GLY A 131 1.35 -6.40 13.64
N ALA A 132 1.42 -6.00 12.37
CA ALA A 132 1.30 -4.61 11.97
C ALA A 132 -0.17 -4.17 11.95
N ARG A 133 -0.44 -3.01 12.54
CA ARG A 133 -1.76 -2.36 12.57
C ARG A 133 -1.67 -0.94 12.07
N SER A 134 -2.78 -0.41 11.55
CA SER A 134 -2.78 0.97 11.09
C SER A 134 -2.68 1.94 12.25
N LEU A 135 -1.99 3.07 12.04
CA LEU A 135 -1.92 4.16 13.00
C LEU A 135 -3.34 4.61 13.40
N ALA A 136 -4.30 4.61 12.47
CA ALA A 136 -5.70 4.87 12.77
C ALA A 136 -6.31 3.86 13.77
N ASP A 137 -6.10 2.56 13.58
CA ASP A 137 -6.69 1.54 14.46
C ASP A 137 -6.04 1.57 15.86
N MET A 138 -4.73 1.83 15.93
CA MET A 138 -4.01 1.97 17.19
C MET A 138 -4.43 3.24 17.95
N LEU A 139 -4.60 4.37 17.25
CA LEU A 139 -5.15 5.60 17.82
C LEU A 139 -6.57 5.40 18.37
N GLY A 140 -7.43 4.70 17.63
CA GLY A 140 -8.78 4.39 18.08
C GLY A 140 -8.82 3.52 19.34
N ALA A 141 -7.84 2.62 19.47
CA ALA A 141 -7.63 1.78 20.65
C ALA A 141 -6.87 2.49 21.78
N LYS A 142 -6.45 3.75 21.59
CA LYS A 142 -5.64 4.54 22.54
C LYS A 142 -4.32 3.86 22.93
N GLU A 143 -3.70 3.18 21.97
CA GLU A 143 -2.39 2.56 22.14
C GLU A 143 -1.27 3.61 22.08
N GLU A 144 -0.15 3.34 22.75
CA GLU A 144 1.07 4.13 22.59
C GLU A 144 1.63 3.97 21.18
N LEU A 145 2.11 5.09 20.61
CA LEU A 145 2.49 5.18 19.21
C LEU A 145 3.88 5.79 19.04
N PRO A 146 4.71 5.26 18.13
CA PRO A 146 6.06 5.75 17.91
C PRO A 146 6.07 7.01 17.02
N TRP A 147 5.49 8.12 17.48
CA TRP A 147 5.37 9.36 16.69
C TRP A 147 6.68 9.87 16.11
N ALA A 148 7.76 9.84 16.89
CA ALA A 148 9.10 10.16 16.40
C ALA A 148 9.57 9.18 15.30
N GLY A 149 9.33 7.88 15.47
CA GLY A 149 9.64 6.85 14.47
C GLY A 149 8.84 7.02 13.17
N ILE A 150 7.60 7.51 13.28
CA ILE A 150 6.76 7.85 12.12
C ILE A 150 7.36 9.03 11.37
N GLY A 151 7.72 10.11 12.08
CA GLY A 151 8.35 11.29 11.49
C GLY A 151 9.66 10.96 10.77
N ALA A 152 10.54 10.22 11.44
CA ALA A 152 11.80 9.76 10.88
C ALA A 152 11.62 8.86 9.64
N THR A 153 10.63 7.97 9.67
CA THR A 153 10.33 7.10 8.52
C THR A 153 9.83 7.90 7.33
N ILE A 154 8.90 8.83 7.52
CA ILE A 154 8.41 9.70 6.44
C ILE A 154 9.55 10.53 5.84
N ALA A 155 10.46 11.06 6.67
CA ALA A 155 11.64 11.77 6.19
C ALA A 155 12.53 10.91 5.28
N ARG A 156 12.78 9.65 5.65
CA ARG A 156 13.54 8.70 4.81
C ARG A 156 12.91 8.49 3.43
N PHE A 157 11.59 8.37 3.35
CA PHE A 157 10.88 8.28 2.07
C PHE A 157 10.98 9.57 1.26
N HIS A 158 10.82 10.72 1.92
CA HIS A 158 10.90 12.02 1.26
C HIS A 158 12.31 12.37 0.77
N GLN A 159 13.36 11.92 1.46
CA GLN A 159 14.77 12.06 1.05
C GLN A 159 15.08 11.38 -0.28
N VAL A 160 14.55 10.16 -0.47
CA VAL A 160 14.74 9.45 -1.74
C VAL A 160 13.82 9.96 -2.84
N GLY A 161 12.91 10.89 -2.52
CA GLY A 161 12.02 11.52 -3.49
C GLY A 161 10.63 10.90 -3.62
N LEU A 162 10.18 10.04 -2.69
CA LEU A 162 8.84 9.47 -2.78
C LEU A 162 7.76 10.53 -2.44
N ASP A 163 6.97 10.93 -3.43
CA ASP A 163 5.73 11.72 -3.28
C ASP A 163 4.55 10.77 -3.00
N HIS A 164 4.26 10.56 -1.71
CA HIS A 164 3.12 9.74 -1.28
C HIS A 164 1.81 10.54 -1.35
N VAL A 165 1.17 10.51 -2.52
CA VAL A 165 0.01 11.36 -2.85
C VAL A 165 -1.21 11.15 -1.94
N ASP A 166 -1.35 9.96 -1.34
CA ASP A 166 -2.39 9.64 -0.36
C ASP A 166 -1.83 9.33 1.05
N LEU A 167 -0.81 10.08 1.50
CA LEU A 167 -0.27 9.92 2.85
C LEU A 167 -1.32 10.31 3.89
N ASN A 168 -1.81 9.32 4.64
CA ASN A 168 -2.82 9.46 5.69
C ASN A 168 -2.59 8.44 6.81
N ILE A 169 -3.22 8.64 7.98
CA ILE A 169 -3.01 7.79 9.16
C ILE A 169 -3.46 6.33 8.98
N ARG A 170 -4.24 6.00 7.94
CA ARG A 170 -4.57 4.61 7.63
C ARG A 170 -3.42 3.96 6.87
N ASN A 171 -2.70 4.69 6.05
CA ASN A 171 -1.60 4.20 5.21
C ASN A 171 -0.23 4.11 5.92
N ILE A 172 -0.23 4.33 7.23
CA ILE A 172 0.93 4.12 8.10
C ILE A 172 0.62 2.91 8.97
N LEU A 173 1.47 1.89 8.92
CA LEU A 173 1.37 0.72 9.79
C LEU A 173 2.49 0.75 10.83
N CYS A 174 2.19 0.31 12.05
CA CYS A 174 3.18 0.06 13.09
C CYS A 174 3.04 -1.37 13.59
N ASN A 175 4.15 -2.06 13.82
CA ASN A 175 4.15 -3.39 14.45
C ASN A 175 4.47 -3.30 15.95
N GLN A 176 4.47 -4.44 16.63
CA GLN A 176 4.75 -4.54 18.07
C GLN A 176 6.18 -4.13 18.45
N ALA A 177 7.11 -4.12 17.49
CA ALA A 177 8.48 -3.64 17.68
C ALA A 177 8.62 -2.13 17.42
N ASN A 178 7.49 -1.41 17.24
CA ASN A 178 7.45 0.01 16.87
C ASN A 178 8.11 0.34 15.53
N GLU A 179 8.29 -0.67 14.66
CA GLU A 179 8.72 -0.43 13.29
C GLU A 179 7.57 0.16 12.47
N VAL A 180 7.87 1.20 11.70
CA VAL A 180 6.89 1.94 10.91
C VAL A 180 7.02 1.59 9.45
N PHE A 181 5.91 1.26 8.82
CA PHE A 181 5.82 0.92 7.40
C PHE A 181 4.84 1.86 6.70
N LEU A 182 5.16 2.22 5.45
CA LEU A 182 4.20 2.88 4.56
C LEU A 182 3.61 1.85 3.61
N ILE A 183 2.33 2.01 3.29
CA ILE A 183 1.61 1.17 2.34
C ILE A 183 0.69 2.01 1.46
N ASP A 184 0.14 1.38 0.42
CA ASP A 184 -0.73 2.04 -0.57
C ASP A 184 0.04 3.08 -1.39
N PHE A 185 0.91 2.59 -2.28
CA PHE A 185 1.70 3.42 -3.17
C PHE A 185 0.99 3.72 -4.48
N ASP A 186 -0.33 3.52 -4.51
CA ASP A 186 -1.16 3.73 -5.68
C ASP A 186 -1.13 5.21 -6.10
N ARG A 187 -0.68 5.47 -7.34
CA ARG A 187 -0.41 6.81 -7.91
C ARG A 187 0.70 7.59 -7.22
N CYS A 188 1.47 6.97 -6.32
CA CYS A 188 2.70 7.56 -5.81
C CYS A 188 3.76 7.61 -6.91
N ARG A 189 4.76 8.48 -6.74
CA ARG A 189 5.77 8.72 -7.76
C ARG A 189 7.07 9.19 -7.14
N MET A 190 8.18 8.91 -7.82
CA MET A 190 9.48 9.49 -7.51
C MET A 190 9.56 10.90 -8.10
N ARG A 191 10.06 11.85 -7.31
CA ARG A 191 10.26 13.25 -7.69
C ARG A 191 11.54 13.75 -7.04
N ASP A 192 12.14 14.78 -7.62
CA ASP A 192 13.21 15.49 -6.93
C ASP A 192 12.70 16.00 -5.57
N PRO A 193 13.45 15.75 -4.48
CA PRO A 193 13.11 16.25 -3.15
C PRO A 193 12.86 17.76 -3.16
N ALA A 194 11.66 18.16 -2.76
CA ALA A 194 11.30 19.57 -2.65
C ALA A 194 10.30 19.80 -1.52
N LEU A 195 10.54 20.85 -0.74
CA LEU A 195 9.76 21.18 0.45
C LEU A 195 8.26 21.32 0.14
N GLN A 196 7.90 21.88 -1.02
CA GLN A 196 6.51 22.16 -1.36
C GLN A 196 5.63 20.89 -1.34
N TRP A 197 6.06 19.81 -2.01
CA TRP A 197 5.25 18.59 -2.07
C TRP A 197 5.37 17.76 -0.78
N GLN A 198 6.54 17.78 -0.13
CA GLN A 198 6.77 17.11 1.15
C GLN A 198 5.87 17.69 2.26
N GLN A 199 5.76 19.01 2.34
CA GLN A 199 4.84 19.69 3.25
C GLN A 199 3.37 19.41 2.87
N GLY A 200 3.07 19.25 1.58
CA GLY A 200 1.77 18.78 1.12
C GLY A 200 1.40 17.39 1.64
N ASN A 201 2.35 16.46 1.68
CA ASN A 201 2.15 15.12 2.25
C ASN A 201 1.91 15.19 3.76
N LEU A 202 2.72 15.94 4.50
CA LEU A 202 2.55 16.14 5.95
C LEU A 202 1.21 16.82 6.28
N ALA A 203 0.81 17.82 5.50
CA ALA A 203 -0.48 18.49 5.68
C ALA A 203 -1.68 17.54 5.44
N ARG A 204 -1.58 16.65 4.44
CA ARG A 204 -2.59 15.60 4.22
C ARG A 204 -2.65 14.62 5.38
N LEU A 205 -1.50 14.21 5.91
CA LEU A 205 -1.42 13.36 7.10
C LEU A 205 -2.09 14.03 8.31
N LYS A 206 -1.72 15.27 8.65
CA LYS A 206 -2.32 16.04 9.76
C LYS A 206 -3.83 16.19 9.60
N ARG A 207 -4.29 16.51 8.37
CA ARG A 207 -5.73 16.61 8.08
C ARG A 207 -6.45 15.28 8.31
N SER A 208 -5.85 14.17 7.90
CA SER A 208 -6.45 12.84 8.11
C SER A 208 -6.54 12.49 9.59
N LEU A 209 -5.53 12.84 10.38
CA LEU A 209 -5.52 12.70 11.84
C LEU A 209 -6.68 13.46 12.49
N ASN A 210 -6.77 14.77 12.23
CA ASN A 210 -7.79 15.64 12.80
C ASN A 210 -9.21 15.26 12.33
N LYS A 211 -9.34 14.76 11.09
CA LYS A 211 -10.64 14.32 10.56
C LYS A 211 -11.15 13.04 11.23
N LEU A 212 -10.25 12.10 11.54
CA LEU A 212 -10.61 10.80 12.12
C LEU A 212 -10.78 10.86 13.64
N PHE A 213 -10.05 11.76 14.30
CA PHE A 213 -10.05 11.92 15.76
C PHE A 213 -10.19 13.40 16.16
N PRO A 214 -11.30 14.07 15.84
CA PRO A 214 -11.48 15.51 16.05
C PRO A 214 -11.51 15.92 17.53
N GLU A 215 -11.91 15.01 18.43
CA GLU A 215 -12.03 15.25 19.87
C GLU A 215 -10.75 14.99 20.66
N GLN A 216 -9.69 14.53 19.99
CA GLN A 216 -8.40 14.25 20.63
C GLN A 216 -7.42 15.39 20.32
N ASP A 217 -6.73 15.88 21.35
CA ASP A 217 -5.60 16.79 21.17
C ASP A 217 -4.36 15.98 20.73
N HIS A 218 -3.88 16.28 19.53
CA HIS A 218 -2.71 15.62 18.94
C HIS A 218 -1.51 16.55 18.84
N ASP A 219 -1.53 17.76 19.39
CA ASP A 219 -0.48 18.74 19.12
C ASP A 219 0.89 18.28 19.63
N GLN A 220 0.97 17.69 20.82
CA GLN A 220 2.21 17.12 21.34
C GLN A 220 2.72 15.96 20.48
N HIS A 221 1.83 15.05 20.09
CA HIS A 221 2.13 13.93 19.21
C HIS A 221 2.62 14.38 17.82
N TRP A 222 1.95 15.38 17.26
CA TRP A 222 2.30 15.98 15.99
C TRP A 222 3.65 16.69 16.06
N GLN A 223 3.95 17.37 17.17
CA GLN A 223 5.24 18.01 17.39
C GLN A 223 6.37 16.97 17.43
N GLN A 224 6.20 15.85 18.13
CA GLN A 224 7.19 14.75 18.14
C GLN A 224 7.49 14.23 16.73
N LEU A 225 6.45 14.04 15.91
CA LEU A 225 6.59 13.62 14.52
C LEU A 225 7.35 14.66 13.70
N VAL A 226 6.99 15.94 13.79
CA VAL A 226 7.60 17.02 13.00
C VAL A 226 9.06 17.24 13.40
N THR A 227 9.38 17.19 14.70
CA THR A 227 10.76 17.28 15.19
C THR A 227 11.61 16.16 14.59
N ALA A 228 11.19 14.91 14.75
CA ALA A 228 11.93 13.76 14.21
C ALA A 228 12.02 13.76 12.68
N TYR A 229 10.99 14.27 11.99
CA TYR A 229 11.02 14.48 10.54
C TYR A 229 12.10 15.49 10.14
N THR A 230 12.19 16.60 10.86
CA THR A 230 13.13 17.70 10.57
C THR A 230 14.56 17.31 10.92
N ASP A 231 14.79 16.61 12.03
CA ASP A 231 16.12 16.13 12.45
C ASP A 231 16.75 15.15 11.45
N LYS A 232 15.92 14.52 10.61
CA LYS A 232 16.34 13.64 9.54
C LYS A 232 16.32 14.32 8.18
N ALA A 233 15.56 15.39 7.96
CA ALA A 233 15.58 16.08 6.68
C ALA A 233 17.00 16.65 6.40
N PRO A 234 17.51 16.53 5.16
CA PRO A 234 18.83 17.03 4.79
C PRO A 234 18.93 18.55 4.90
#